data_AF-A0A4Z1CEY4-F1
#
_entry.id   AF-A0A4Z1CEY4-F1
#
_cell.length_a   1.000
_cell.length_b   1.000
_cell.length_c   1.000
_cell.angle_alpha   90.00
_cell.angle_beta   90.00
_cell.angle_gamma   90.00
#
_symmetry.space_group_name_H-M   'P 1'
#
loop_
_entity.id
_entity.type
_entity.pdbx_description
1 polymer ?
#
loop_
_entity_poly.entity_id
_entity_poly.type
_entity_poly.pdbx_seq_one_letter_code
_entity_poly.pdbx_strand_id
1 'polypeptide(L)'
;MTRAARALGALACLGLLTGALSACGDDLNTETAPVEVELGEAFSWNSFAVEEGWELNGIERSAGADEVTTPEVKGTITNRSEEERAALFEMVFSADGSPVATLSCSAATMLEDQSQQFVCPGLSATMPEDYDAVVVQEFSRDTTPS
;
A
#
# COMPACT_ATOMS: atom_id res chain seq x y z
N MET A 1 41.51 -50.67 -37.29
CA MET A 1 40.56 -51.35 -36.39
C MET A 1 39.58 -50.32 -35.85
N THR A 2 38.33 -50.49 -36.26
CA THR A 2 37.04 -50.07 -35.68
C THR A 2 37.06 -49.21 -34.41
N ARG A 3 36.43 -48.02 -34.44
CA ARG A 3 35.09 -47.79 -33.86
C ARG A 3 34.58 -46.36 -34.10
N ALA A 4 33.27 -46.31 -34.25
CA ALA A 4 32.44 -45.17 -34.61
C ALA A 4 31.92 -44.38 -33.39
N ALA A 5 31.29 -43.25 -33.74
CA ALA A 5 30.09 -42.63 -33.14
C ALA A 5 30.26 -41.57 -32.02
N ARG A 6 29.76 -40.35 -32.29
CA ARG A 6 28.50 -39.75 -31.75
C ARG A 6 28.45 -38.26 -32.15
N ALA A 7 27.55 -37.88 -33.07
CA ALA A 7 26.19 -37.33 -32.85
C ALA A 7 26.21 -35.91 -32.26
N LEU A 8 25.96 -34.87 -33.07
CA LEU A 8 24.66 -34.21 -33.33
C LEU A 8 24.10 -33.43 -32.13
N GLY A 9 24.05 -32.12 -32.28
CA GLY A 9 23.43 -31.17 -31.35
C GLY A 9 23.32 -29.79 -31.97
N ALA A 10 22.57 -29.65 -33.05
CA ALA A 10 22.09 -28.36 -33.55
C ALA A 10 20.70 -28.14 -32.97
N LEU A 11 20.55 -27.15 -32.07
CA LEU A 11 19.26 -26.69 -31.59
C LEU A 11 19.06 -25.24 -32.06
N ALA A 12 18.09 -25.06 -32.96
CA ALA A 12 17.55 -23.79 -33.37
C ALA A 12 16.15 -23.62 -32.75
N CYS A 13 15.94 -22.54 -32.01
CA CYS A 13 14.65 -21.91 -31.70
C CYS A 13 14.95 -20.40 -31.64
N LEU A 14 14.70 -19.58 -32.67
CA LEU A 14 13.43 -18.94 -33.04
C LEU A 14 12.55 -18.50 -31.85
N GLY A 15 12.32 -17.17 -31.77
CA GLY A 15 11.37 -16.49 -30.88
C GLY A 15 11.93 -15.16 -30.39
N LEU A 16 12.01 -14.09 -31.20
CA LEU A 16 10.93 -13.09 -31.36
C LEU A 16 10.24 -12.74 -30.04
N LEU A 17 10.92 -11.99 -29.17
CA LEU A 17 10.29 -11.09 -28.21
C LEU A 17 10.94 -9.72 -28.34
N THR A 18 10.58 -9.04 -29.43
CA THR A 18 10.37 -7.60 -29.44
C THR A 18 9.45 -7.25 -28.27
N GLY A 19 10.04 -6.94 -27.12
CA GLY A 19 9.35 -6.24 -26.05
C GLY A 19 9.08 -4.82 -26.53
N ALA A 20 7.82 -4.56 -26.89
CA ALA A 20 7.23 -3.24 -27.03
C ALA A 20 7.77 -2.33 -25.91
N LEU A 21 8.27 -1.12 -26.16
CA LEU A 21 7.46 0.06 -26.50
C LEU A 21 6.00 -0.06 -26.02
N SER A 22 5.80 -0.47 -24.77
CA SER A 22 4.56 -0.16 -24.07
C SER A 22 4.53 1.34 -23.86
N ALA A 23 3.55 1.96 -24.50
CA ALA A 23 3.17 3.34 -24.32
C ALA A 23 3.06 3.67 -22.82
N CYS A 24 3.39 4.90 -22.46
CA CYS A 24 3.02 5.51 -21.18
C CYS A 24 1.49 5.51 -21.06
N GLY A 25 0.91 4.41 -20.58
CA GLY A 25 -0.31 4.46 -19.82
C GLY A 25 0.11 4.64 -18.38
N ASP A 26 -0.42 5.65 -17.70
CA ASP A 26 -0.56 5.60 -16.25
C ASP A 26 -1.34 4.31 -15.95
N ASP A 27 -0.63 3.20 -15.72
CA ASP A 27 -1.24 1.93 -15.32
C ASP A 27 -1.86 2.15 -13.94
N LEU A 28 -3.17 2.43 -13.94
CA LEU A 28 -3.96 2.53 -12.72
C LEU A 28 -3.85 1.21 -11.97
N ASN A 29 -3.16 1.22 -10.82
CA ASN A 29 -3.09 0.06 -9.94
C ASN A 29 -4.48 -0.20 -9.38
N THR A 30 -5.23 -1.13 -9.94
CA THR A 30 -6.56 -1.54 -9.46
C THR A 30 -6.48 -2.68 -8.44
N GLU A 31 -5.27 -3.11 -8.08
CA GLU A 31 -5.05 -4.24 -7.19
C GLU A 31 -5.32 -3.84 -5.73
N THR A 32 -5.85 -4.79 -4.95
CA THR A 32 -6.06 -4.63 -3.50
C THR A 32 -4.99 -5.35 -2.68
N ALA A 33 -3.96 -5.89 -3.33
CA ALA A 33 -2.84 -6.54 -2.66
C ALA A 33 -2.12 -5.56 -1.72
N PRO A 34 -1.55 -6.03 -0.60
CA PRO A 34 -0.75 -5.18 0.28
C PRO A 34 0.45 -4.58 -0.46
N VAL A 35 0.72 -3.30 -0.23
CA VAL A 35 1.87 -2.59 -0.79
C VAL A 35 2.67 -1.94 0.33
N GLU A 36 3.99 -2.09 0.30
CA GLU A 36 4.89 -1.40 1.21
C GLU A 36 5.11 0.03 0.70
N VAL A 37 5.05 1.01 1.61
CA VAL A 37 5.18 2.44 1.32
C VAL A 37 6.16 3.10 2.28
N GLU A 38 6.84 4.13 1.81
CA GLU A 38 7.73 4.96 2.62
C GLU A 38 6.97 6.15 3.20
N LEU A 39 7.28 6.54 4.44
CA LEU A 39 6.62 7.63 5.13
C LEU A 39 6.76 8.94 4.33
N GLY A 40 5.63 9.55 3.99
CA GLY A 40 5.58 10.82 3.26
C GLY A 40 5.78 10.69 1.75
N GLU A 41 6.15 9.54 1.22
CA GLU A 41 6.30 9.33 -0.22
C GLU A 41 4.94 9.08 -0.88
N ALA A 42 4.79 9.50 -2.15
CA ALA A 42 3.58 9.25 -2.91
C ALA A 42 3.42 7.75 -3.21
N PHE A 43 2.18 7.25 -3.23
CA PHE A 43 1.91 5.86 -3.60
C PHE A 43 0.53 5.71 -4.26
N SER A 44 0.32 4.58 -4.91
CA SER A 44 -0.97 4.21 -5.50
C SER A 44 -1.42 2.84 -5.00
N TRP A 45 -2.69 2.72 -4.65
CA TRP A 45 -3.30 1.47 -4.21
C TRP A 45 -4.79 1.46 -4.57
N ASN A 46 -5.26 0.39 -5.21
CA ASN A 46 -6.68 0.21 -5.55
C ASN A 46 -7.31 1.48 -6.18
N SER A 47 -6.76 1.97 -7.28
CA SER A 47 -7.19 3.15 -8.04
C SER A 47 -7.26 4.45 -7.21
N PHE A 48 -6.62 4.49 -6.05
CA PHE A 48 -6.38 5.71 -5.32
C PHE A 48 -4.92 6.10 -5.43
N ALA A 49 -4.66 7.39 -5.63
CA ALA A 49 -3.33 7.97 -5.60
C ALA A 49 -3.21 8.84 -4.34
N VAL A 50 -2.23 8.56 -3.50
CA VAL A 50 -1.88 9.38 -2.33
C VAL A 50 -0.72 10.28 -2.69
N GLU A 51 -0.87 11.57 -2.40
CA GLU A 51 0.15 12.59 -2.69
C GLU A 51 1.32 12.49 -1.71
N GLU A 52 2.49 12.95 -2.15
CA GLU A 52 3.65 13.18 -1.29
C GLU A 52 3.30 14.15 -0.15
N GLY A 53 3.90 13.96 1.02
CA GLY A 53 3.75 14.82 2.18
C GLY A 53 2.63 14.41 3.14
N TRP A 54 2.16 13.17 3.08
CA TRP A 54 1.32 12.62 4.16
C TRP A 54 2.15 12.41 5.43
N GLU A 55 1.52 12.57 6.59
CA GLU A 55 2.22 12.70 7.87
C GLU A 55 1.71 11.69 8.89
N LEU A 56 2.63 11.10 9.67
CA LEU A 56 2.34 10.41 10.91
C LEU A 56 2.54 11.38 12.08
N ASN A 57 1.44 11.74 12.75
CA ASN A 57 1.41 12.68 13.86
C ASN A 57 1.16 11.98 15.20
N GLY A 58 1.76 12.50 16.27
CA GLY A 58 1.44 12.10 17.64
C GLY A 58 0.38 13.02 18.23
N ILE A 59 -0.74 12.46 18.66
CA ILE A 59 -1.80 13.20 19.34
C ILE A 59 -1.81 12.80 20.82
N GLU A 60 -1.52 13.78 21.67
CA GLU A 60 -1.62 13.65 23.12
C GLU A 60 -3.11 13.58 23.52
N ARG A 61 -3.47 12.55 24.27
CA ARG A 61 -4.83 12.30 24.75
C ARG A 61 -4.80 11.94 26.22
N SER A 62 -5.74 12.47 26.99
CA SER A 62 -5.90 12.11 28.40
C SER A 62 -6.56 10.73 28.54
N ALA A 63 -5.94 9.86 29.31
CA ALA A 63 -6.43 8.53 29.68
C ALA A 63 -6.60 8.45 31.21
N GLY A 64 -7.65 9.09 31.72
CA GLY A 64 -7.88 9.18 33.17
C GLY A 64 -6.89 10.13 33.84
N ALA A 65 -5.98 9.60 34.65
CA ALA A 65 -4.93 10.38 35.32
C ALA A 65 -3.62 10.44 34.52
N ASP A 66 -3.51 9.65 33.45
CA ASP A 66 -2.32 9.54 32.61
C ASP A 66 -2.51 10.26 31.26
N GLU A 67 -1.40 10.58 30.60
CA GLU A 67 -1.36 11.09 29.23
C GLU A 67 -0.79 10.02 28.30
N VAL A 68 -1.47 9.78 27.17
CA VAL A 68 -1.04 8.82 26.16
C VAL A 68 -0.89 9.51 24.82
N THR A 69 0.18 9.20 24.10
CA THR A 69 0.35 9.63 22.71
C THR A 69 -0.13 8.55 21.77
N THR A 70 -1.04 8.93 20.89
CA THR A 70 -1.70 8.05 19.94
C THR A 70 -1.40 8.52 18.52
N PRO A 71 -1.17 7.62 17.56
CA PRO A 71 -0.81 8.02 16.21
C PRO A 71 -2.02 8.55 15.45
N GLU A 72 -1.77 9.43 14.50
CA GLU A 72 -2.74 9.89 13.53
C GLU A 72 -2.05 10.08 12.19
N VAL A 73 -2.49 9.37 11.15
CA VAL A 73 -2.00 9.61 9.80
C VAL A 73 -2.98 10.50 9.03
N LYS A 74 -2.46 11.48 8.30
CA LYS A 74 -3.25 12.38 7.44
C LYS A 74 -2.53 12.65 6.13
N GLY A 75 -3.29 12.83 5.06
CA GLY A 75 -2.75 13.24 3.77
C GLY A 75 -3.85 13.50 2.75
N THR A 76 -3.45 13.70 1.50
CA THR A 76 -4.37 13.88 0.36
C THR A 76 -4.44 12.60 -0.45
N ILE A 77 -5.64 12.17 -0.77
CA ILE A 77 -5.92 11.01 -1.62
C ILE A 77 -6.82 11.43 -2.77
N THR A 78 -6.55 10.91 -3.97
CA THR A 78 -7.30 11.18 -5.20
C THR A 78 -7.88 9.89 -5.74
N ASN A 79 -9.18 9.90 -6.08
CA ASN A 79 -9.80 8.79 -6.79
C ASN A 79 -9.44 8.84 -8.28
N ARG A 80 -8.79 7.80 -8.78
CA ARG A 80 -8.44 7.64 -10.21
C ARG A 80 -9.34 6.65 -10.93
N SER A 81 -10.38 6.15 -10.26
CA SER A 81 -11.42 5.34 -10.89
C SER A 81 -12.49 6.23 -11.51
N GLU A 82 -13.08 5.77 -12.61
CA GLU A 82 -14.29 6.36 -13.23
C GLU A 82 -15.52 6.21 -12.30
N GLU A 83 -15.44 5.34 -11.29
CA GLU A 83 -16.52 5.11 -10.31
C GLU A 83 -16.44 6.08 -9.13
N GLU A 84 -17.58 6.63 -8.73
CA GLU A 84 -17.70 7.40 -7.48
C GLU A 84 -17.58 6.47 -6.27
N ARG A 85 -16.57 6.71 -5.40
CA ARG A 85 -16.27 5.83 -4.26
C ARG A 85 -15.55 6.55 -3.13
N ALA A 86 -15.72 6.03 -1.91
CA ALA A 86 -14.94 6.45 -0.75
C ALA A 86 -13.68 5.59 -0.62
N ALA A 87 -12.61 6.14 -0.05
CA ALA A 87 -11.41 5.36 0.28
C ALA A 87 -11.54 4.76 1.69
N LEU A 88 -11.29 3.46 1.80
CA LEU A 88 -11.21 2.73 3.07
C LEU A 88 -10.09 1.71 2.95
N PHE A 89 -9.08 1.81 3.82
CA PHE A 89 -7.89 0.97 3.80
C PHE A 89 -7.23 0.95 5.18
N GLU A 90 -6.22 0.11 5.36
CA GLU A 90 -5.39 0.08 6.56
C GLU A 90 -3.95 0.46 6.24
N MET A 91 -3.33 1.16 7.18
CA MET A 91 -1.88 1.33 7.25
C MET A 91 -1.36 0.51 8.43
N VAL A 92 -0.51 -0.47 8.13
CA VAL A 92 0.09 -1.39 9.10
C VAL A 92 1.56 -1.03 9.25
N PHE A 93 1.92 -0.48 10.40
CA PHE A 93 3.30 -0.26 10.81
C PHE A 93 3.85 -1.58 11.32
N SER A 94 4.98 -2.03 10.77
CA SER A 94 5.63 -3.28 11.12
C SER A 94 7.03 -3.05 11.64
N ALA A 95 7.45 -3.87 12.61
CA ALA A 95 8.82 -3.98 13.10
C ALA A 95 9.26 -5.45 12.95
N ASP A 96 10.38 -5.70 12.27
CA ASP A 96 10.92 -7.05 12.03
C ASP A 96 9.87 -8.00 11.39
N GLY A 97 9.04 -7.46 10.50
CA GLY A 97 7.99 -8.21 9.81
C GLY A 97 6.76 -8.56 10.66
N SER A 98 6.64 -7.99 11.87
CA SER A 98 5.46 -8.14 12.73
C SER A 98 4.70 -6.82 12.89
N PRO A 99 3.36 -6.80 12.82
CA PRO A 99 2.59 -5.56 12.97
C PRO A 99 2.70 -5.02 14.39
N VAL A 100 3.11 -3.75 14.52
CA VAL A 100 3.22 -3.02 15.79
C VAL A 100 2.10 -2.01 15.99
N ALA A 101 1.53 -1.49 14.89
CA ALA A 101 0.31 -0.67 14.91
C ALA A 101 -0.46 -0.82 13.59
N THR A 102 -1.78 -0.91 13.68
CA THR A 102 -2.67 -0.91 12.51
C THR A 102 -3.64 0.26 12.64
N LEU A 103 -3.65 1.13 11.62
CA LEU A 103 -4.52 2.30 11.58
C LEU A 103 -5.53 2.14 10.45
N SER A 104 -6.82 2.22 10.78
CA SER A 104 -7.88 2.24 9.76
C SER A 104 -8.01 3.65 9.19
N CYS A 105 -7.81 3.78 7.89
CA CYS A 105 -7.82 5.03 7.14
C CYS A 105 -9.13 5.21 6.39
N SER A 106 -9.66 6.43 6.35
CA SER A 106 -10.84 6.74 5.55
C SER A 106 -10.78 8.13 4.93
N ALA A 107 -11.38 8.27 3.76
CA ALA A 107 -11.68 9.56 3.12
C ALA A 107 -13.13 9.57 2.63
N ALA A 108 -13.70 10.77 2.48
CA ALA A 108 -15.05 10.94 1.95
C ALA A 108 -15.17 10.41 0.50
N THR A 109 -16.40 10.22 0.05
CA THR A 109 -16.68 9.85 -1.34
C THR A 109 -16.10 10.88 -2.33
N MET A 110 -15.51 10.36 -3.39
CA MET A 110 -14.83 11.13 -4.44
C MET A 110 -15.35 10.71 -5.82
N LEU A 111 -15.62 11.70 -6.68
CA LEU A 111 -15.72 11.50 -8.13
C LEU A 111 -14.32 11.19 -8.71
N GLU A 112 -14.28 10.78 -9.98
CA GLU A 112 -13.02 10.65 -10.73
C GLU A 112 -12.21 11.96 -10.67
N ASP A 113 -10.90 11.81 -10.44
CA ASP A 113 -9.91 12.87 -10.24
C ASP A 113 -10.22 13.86 -9.10
N GLN A 114 -11.21 13.57 -8.25
CA GLN A 114 -11.45 14.34 -7.04
C GLN A 114 -10.52 13.91 -5.93
N SER A 115 -9.90 14.90 -5.28
CA SER A 115 -9.07 14.72 -4.10
C SER A 115 -9.84 15.03 -2.82
N GLN A 116 -9.54 14.29 -1.76
CA GLN A 116 -10.01 14.55 -0.40
C GLN A 116 -8.86 14.33 0.60
N GLN A 117 -9.05 14.85 1.81
CA GLN A 117 -8.20 14.44 2.92
C GLN A 117 -8.60 13.04 3.40
N PHE A 118 -7.62 12.16 3.57
CA PHE A 118 -7.80 10.94 4.35
C PHE A 118 -7.27 11.13 5.76
N VAL A 119 -7.86 10.40 6.72
CA VAL A 119 -7.43 10.38 8.11
C VAL A 119 -7.44 8.95 8.63
N CYS A 120 -6.38 8.57 9.34
CA CYS A 120 -6.24 7.29 10.03
C CYS A 120 -6.08 7.55 11.54
N PRO A 121 -7.17 7.60 12.30
CA PRO A 121 -7.10 7.86 13.73
C PRO A 121 -6.67 6.61 14.51
N GLY A 122 -5.51 6.67 15.15
CA GLY A 122 -4.99 5.57 15.99
C GLY A 122 -5.54 5.55 17.42
N LEU A 123 -6.85 5.69 17.59
CA LEU A 123 -7.49 5.78 18.92
C LEU A 123 -7.27 4.52 19.79
N SER A 124 -7.02 3.38 19.17
CA SER A 124 -6.76 2.09 19.82
C SER A 124 -5.28 1.67 19.76
N ALA A 125 -4.41 2.53 19.21
CA ALA A 125 -3.00 2.24 19.02
C ALA A 125 -2.13 3.20 19.87
N THR A 126 -1.01 2.68 20.37
CA THR A 126 0.06 3.56 20.89
C THR A 126 0.91 4.04 19.72
N MET A 127 1.54 5.20 19.86
CA MET A 127 2.47 5.71 18.84
C MET A 127 3.50 4.64 18.50
N PRO A 128 3.60 4.17 17.24
CA PRO A 128 4.59 3.17 16.87
C PRO A 128 5.98 3.81 16.91
N GLU A 129 6.85 3.22 17.72
CA GLU A 129 8.28 3.54 17.77
C GLU A 129 9.03 2.42 17.02
N ASP A 130 10.16 2.75 16.38
CA ASP A 130 11.09 1.78 15.79
C ASP A 130 10.50 0.81 14.74
N TYR A 131 9.49 1.24 13.97
CA TYR A 131 9.00 0.47 12.81
C TYR A 131 9.96 0.57 11.61
N ASP A 132 10.08 -0.49 10.82
CA ASP A 132 10.93 -0.55 9.62
C ASP A 132 10.13 -0.56 8.31
N ALA A 133 8.81 -0.81 8.36
CA ALA A 133 7.96 -0.79 7.19
C ALA A 133 6.55 -0.24 7.50
N VAL A 134 5.93 0.38 6.49
CA VAL A 134 4.51 0.74 6.48
C VAL A 134 3.84 0.01 5.32
N VAL A 135 2.80 -0.76 5.61
CA VAL A 135 2.08 -1.53 4.60
C VAL A 135 0.67 -0.99 4.45
N VAL A 136 0.29 -0.62 3.23
CA VAL A 136 -1.08 -0.25 2.87
C VAL A 136 -1.81 -1.50 2.39
N GLN A 137 -2.99 -1.76 2.95
CA GLN A 137 -3.76 -2.95 2.61
C GLN A 137 -5.27 -2.71 2.69
N GLU A 138 -6.05 -3.68 2.23
CA GLU A 138 -7.50 -3.65 2.35
C GLU A 138 -7.94 -3.60 3.82
N PHE A 139 -8.95 -2.79 4.12
CA PHE A 139 -9.53 -2.72 5.46
C PHE A 139 -10.19 -4.06 5.84
N SER A 140 -9.77 -4.63 6.96
CA SER A 140 -10.36 -5.86 7.48
C SER A 140 -11.23 -5.56 8.70
N ARG A 141 -12.47 -6.04 8.68
CA ARG A 141 -13.25 -6.14 9.92
C ARG A 141 -12.83 -7.44 10.59
N ASP A 142 -11.97 -7.38 11.59
CA ASP A 142 -11.76 -8.53 12.48
C ASP A 142 -13.08 -8.87 13.19
N THR A 143 -13.85 -9.79 12.61
CA THR A 143 -15.06 -10.36 13.20
C THR A 143 -14.71 -11.61 14.01
N THR A 144 -13.64 -11.58 14.80
CA THR A 144 -13.37 -12.68 15.72
C THR A 144 -14.15 -12.44 17.01
N PRO A 145 -15.27 -13.15 17.26
CA PRO A 145 -15.94 -13.07 18.55
C PRO A 145 -15.01 -13.59 19.64
N SER A 146 -14.86 -12.82 20.72
CA SER A 146 -14.25 -13.25 21.98
C SER A 146 -15.05 -14.36 22.65
#